data_AF-A0A5C6A145-F1
#
_entry.id   AF-A0A5C6A145-F1
#
_cell.length_a   1.000
_cell.length_b   1.000
_cell.length_c   1.000
_cell.angle_alpha   90.00
_cell.angle_beta   90.00
_cell.angle_gamma   90.00
#
_symmetry.space_group_name_H-M   'P 1'
#
loop_
_entity.id
_entity.type
_entity.pdbx_description
1 polymer ?
#
loop_
_entity_poly.entity_id
_entity_poly.type
_entity_poly.pdbx_seq_one_letter_code
_entity_poly.pdbx_strand_id
1 'polypeptide(L)'
;MNFNPLRFVTPALAMFLLATGAAHAQYYFVGALGGDFFDELNWNTAVDGTGMSPIGDLIPNSTTGAIALDLIIDGDTVEANGEVDFGTGSLTLLSGSILNVTGAGNDIDINSGSTFSMTDSTLTADAIIHFEGVSLFNGGSVTSNGDDIAFQDNFVNLSIVGTSFTAFDNIYFDGFNGSISGASFVSGDRLGVRQNVNITMTDTFIELEGGQGDIDDVFALAGAGSQLTLDGASLLVVDSVEEGADLVLLGTTIARMGAGGERIVFPDELVPNDDSTITVGSYGVRLEVVTNILNDATPFLINGFTGLSYLDDPSAWNVSDWNGTDAVTLWLVPEPTAATVALLGIAAVATGRRHRG
;
A
#
# COMPACT_ATOMS: atom_id res chain seq x y z
N MET A 1 -18.76 -34.56 -16.21
CA MET A 1 -17.67 -34.22 -17.15
C MET A 1 -16.84 -33.15 -16.47
N ASN A 2 -15.63 -33.51 -16.01
CA ASN A 2 -14.74 -32.61 -15.29
C ASN A 2 -14.02 -31.72 -16.29
N PHE A 3 -14.29 -30.41 -16.26
CA PHE A 3 -13.46 -29.41 -16.92
C PHE A 3 -12.53 -28.81 -15.88
N ASN A 4 -11.25 -29.14 -16.02
CA ASN A 4 -10.15 -28.55 -15.27
C ASN A 4 -9.60 -27.39 -16.13
N PRO A 5 -9.75 -26.12 -15.75
CA PRO A 5 -9.11 -25.04 -16.50
C PRO A 5 -7.63 -24.99 -16.10
N LEU A 6 -6.75 -25.35 -17.05
CA LEU A 6 -5.33 -25.04 -16.95
C LEU A 6 -5.16 -23.52 -16.86
N ARG A 7 -4.77 -23.03 -15.67
CA ARG A 7 -4.23 -21.69 -15.49
C ARG A 7 -2.83 -21.66 -16.09
N PHE A 8 -2.70 -21.07 -17.28
CA PHE A 8 -1.41 -20.64 -17.80
C PHE A 8 -1.03 -19.37 -17.04
N VAL A 9 -0.12 -19.50 -16.06
CA VAL A 9 0.62 -18.35 -15.54
C VAL A 9 1.66 -18.01 -16.60
N THR A 10 1.42 -16.92 -17.32
CA THR A 10 2.41 -16.36 -18.24
C THR A 10 3.25 -15.40 -17.40
N PRO A 11 4.56 -15.62 -17.20
CA PRO A 11 5.40 -14.56 -16.65
C PRO A 11 5.48 -13.48 -17.73
N ALA A 12 4.76 -12.37 -17.52
CA ALA A 12 4.92 -11.18 -18.33
C ALA A 12 6.29 -10.58 -17.98
N LEU A 13 7.32 -10.96 -18.75
CA LEU A 13 8.59 -10.25 -18.75
C LEU A 13 8.33 -8.88 -19.40
N ALA A 14 7.98 -7.89 -18.59
CA ALA A 14 7.85 -6.52 -19.03
C ALA A 14 9.25 -5.99 -19.37
N MET A 15 9.61 -5.99 -20.65
CA MET A 15 10.75 -5.22 -21.14
C MET A 15 10.38 -3.74 -21.11
N PHE A 16 10.75 -3.05 -20.03
CA PHE A 16 10.68 -1.60 -19.95
C PHE A 16 11.79 -0.99 -20.83
N LEU A 17 11.40 -0.21 -21.85
CA LEU A 17 12.31 0.72 -22.51
C LEU A 17 12.57 1.90 -21.57
N LEU A 18 13.60 1.78 -20.75
CA LEU A 18 14.16 2.94 -20.05
C LEU A 18 14.93 3.80 -21.07
N ALA A 19 14.78 5.12 -20.96
CA ALA A 19 15.59 6.06 -21.73
C ALA A 19 17.07 5.75 -21.48
N THR A 20 17.88 5.68 -22.54
CA THR A 20 19.31 5.37 -22.45
C THR A 20 20.06 6.55 -21.84
N GLY A 21 19.96 6.70 -20.51
CA GLY A 21 20.98 7.39 -19.74
C GLY A 21 22.33 6.70 -19.93
N ALA A 22 23.42 7.41 -19.69
CA ALA A 22 24.72 6.76 -19.62
C ALA A 22 24.64 5.69 -18.52
N ALA A 23 24.83 4.42 -18.88
CA ALA A 23 24.81 3.35 -17.89
C ALA A 23 25.89 3.62 -16.84
N HIS A 24 25.51 3.61 -15.57
CA HIS A 24 26.45 3.74 -14.47
C HIS A 24 27.31 2.48 -14.40
N ALA A 25 28.46 2.58 -13.72
CA ALA A 25 29.29 1.40 -13.49
C ALA A 25 28.59 0.49 -12.48
N GLN A 26 28.45 -0.79 -12.85
CA GLN A 26 27.81 -1.80 -12.03
C GLN A 26 28.81 -2.57 -11.18
N TYR A 27 28.47 -2.77 -9.92
CA TYR A 27 29.25 -3.53 -8.94
C TYR A 27 28.37 -4.50 -8.18
N TYR A 28 28.91 -5.68 -7.92
CA TYR A 28 28.31 -6.74 -7.12
C TYR A 28 29.00 -6.77 -5.77
N PHE A 29 28.22 -6.99 -4.72
CA PHE A 29 28.79 -7.32 -3.42
C PHE A 29 29.48 -8.68 -3.51
N VAL A 30 30.71 -8.76 -3.04
CA VAL A 30 31.55 -9.96 -2.98
C VAL A 30 32.27 -10.08 -1.63
N GLY A 31 31.88 -9.24 -0.67
CA GLY A 31 32.39 -9.25 0.69
C GLY A 31 32.03 -10.53 1.44
N ALA A 32 32.59 -10.69 2.64
CA ALA A 32 32.14 -11.75 3.54
C ALA A 32 30.68 -11.51 3.99
N LEU A 33 29.99 -12.56 4.43
CA LEU A 33 28.63 -12.45 4.98
C LEU A 33 28.61 -11.48 6.18
N GLY A 34 27.70 -10.51 6.14
CA GLY A 34 27.61 -9.40 7.10
C GLY A 34 28.72 -8.36 6.91
N GLY A 35 29.32 -8.31 5.72
CA GLY A 35 30.38 -7.37 5.39
C GLY A 35 29.86 -5.93 5.29
N ASP A 36 30.77 -5.00 5.48
CA ASP A 36 30.50 -3.56 5.47
C ASP A 36 30.12 -3.07 4.07
N PHE A 37 28.95 -2.47 3.94
CA PHE A 37 28.42 -1.84 2.72
C PHE A 37 29.36 -0.74 2.20
N PHE A 38 30.02 0.01 3.09
CA PHE A 38 30.83 1.17 2.71
C PHE A 38 32.29 0.81 2.39
N ASP A 39 32.72 -0.44 2.64
CA ASP A 39 34.05 -0.88 2.22
C ASP A 39 34.06 -1.19 0.72
N GLU A 40 34.66 -0.31 -0.08
CA GLU A 40 34.80 -0.46 -1.53
C GLU A 40 35.44 -1.80 -1.93
N LEU A 41 36.25 -2.42 -1.06
CA LEU A 41 36.87 -3.72 -1.35
C LEU A 41 35.86 -4.88 -1.36
N ASN A 42 34.68 -4.69 -0.76
CA ASN A 42 33.57 -5.65 -0.82
C ASN A 42 32.76 -5.54 -2.12
N TRP A 43 33.08 -4.60 -3.00
CA TRP A 43 32.38 -4.40 -4.27
C TRP A 43 33.27 -4.78 -5.44
N ASN A 44 32.69 -5.38 -6.47
CA ASN A 44 33.44 -5.82 -7.65
C ASN A 44 32.60 -5.82 -8.92
N THR A 45 33.19 -5.46 -10.05
CA THR A 45 32.51 -5.52 -11.37
C THR A 45 32.09 -6.93 -11.81
N ALA A 46 32.54 -7.98 -11.12
CA ALA A 46 32.16 -9.37 -11.37
C ALA A 46 31.67 -10.04 -10.07
N VAL A 47 30.59 -10.82 -10.18
CA VAL A 47 29.95 -11.59 -9.08
C VAL A 47 30.89 -12.55 -8.35
N ASP A 48 31.97 -13.00 -8.98
CA ASP A 48 32.93 -13.94 -8.41
C ASP A 48 34.15 -13.26 -7.76
N GLY A 49 34.15 -11.92 -7.69
CA GLY A 49 35.23 -11.11 -7.13
C GLY A 49 36.49 -11.01 -8.01
N THR A 50 36.49 -11.57 -9.23
CA THR A 50 37.68 -11.56 -10.11
C THR A 50 37.86 -10.27 -10.91
N GLY A 51 36.86 -9.38 -10.90
CA GLY A 51 36.90 -8.09 -11.57
C GLY A 51 37.60 -7.02 -10.72
N MET A 52 37.22 -5.76 -10.96
CA MET A 52 37.82 -4.61 -10.29
C MET A 52 36.88 -4.07 -9.21
N SER A 53 37.43 -3.67 -8.08
CA SER A 53 36.72 -2.87 -7.09
C SER A 53 36.54 -1.42 -7.55
N PRO A 54 35.54 -0.68 -7.03
CA PRO A 54 35.47 0.76 -7.20
C PRO A 54 36.79 1.42 -6.82
N ILE A 55 37.13 2.51 -7.51
CA ILE A 55 38.31 3.30 -7.20
C ILE A 55 37.85 4.74 -6.98
N GLY A 56 38.12 5.26 -5.79
CA GLY A 56 38.15 6.70 -5.57
C GLY A 56 37.00 7.27 -4.76
N ASP A 57 36.65 6.61 -3.65
CA ASP A 57 35.77 7.18 -2.60
C ASP A 57 34.40 7.51 -3.17
N LEU A 58 33.73 6.47 -3.68
CA LEU A 58 32.48 6.52 -4.41
C LEU A 58 31.28 5.99 -3.58
N ILE A 59 31.54 5.41 -2.41
CA ILE A 59 30.52 4.80 -1.53
C ILE A 59 30.71 5.26 -0.07
N PRO A 60 30.07 6.36 0.36
CA PRO A 60 29.45 7.38 -0.49
C PRO A 60 30.51 8.24 -1.20
N ASN A 61 30.09 9.00 -2.23
CA ASN A 61 30.96 9.98 -2.87
C ASN A 61 31.23 11.15 -1.92
N SER A 62 32.47 11.33 -1.43
CA SER A 62 32.79 12.38 -0.46
C SER A 62 32.58 13.83 -0.94
N THR A 63 32.39 14.04 -2.25
CA THR A 63 32.05 15.36 -2.79
C THR A 63 30.55 15.63 -2.71
N THR A 64 29.71 14.62 -2.95
CA THR A 64 28.25 14.78 -3.06
C THR A 64 27.47 14.24 -1.88
N GLY A 65 28.05 13.38 -1.05
CA GLY A 65 27.34 12.61 -0.03
C GLY A 65 26.56 11.42 -0.58
N ALA A 66 26.15 11.48 -1.85
CA ALA A 66 25.32 10.44 -2.47
C ALA A 66 26.10 9.42 -3.34
N ILE A 67 25.56 8.22 -3.47
CA ILE A 67 26.06 7.12 -4.31
C ILE A 67 25.60 7.31 -5.76
N ALA A 68 26.53 7.22 -6.70
CA ALA A 68 26.29 7.35 -8.14
C ALA A 68 26.71 6.09 -8.93
N LEU A 69 26.68 4.94 -8.26
CA LEU A 69 27.01 3.61 -8.80
C LEU A 69 25.77 2.72 -8.83
N ASP A 70 25.79 1.73 -9.72
CA ASP A 70 24.78 0.66 -9.72
C ASP A 70 25.29 -0.49 -8.84
N LEU A 71 24.72 -0.64 -7.65
CA LEU A 71 25.13 -1.62 -6.65
C LEU A 71 24.14 -2.79 -6.60
N ILE A 72 24.67 -4.01 -6.62
CA ILE A 72 23.89 -5.25 -6.63
C ILE A 72 24.33 -6.15 -5.47
N ILE A 73 23.37 -6.56 -4.65
CA ILE A 73 23.55 -7.59 -3.63
C ILE A 73 22.86 -8.86 -4.12
N ASP A 74 23.59 -9.98 -4.23
CA ASP A 74 23.11 -11.23 -4.84
C ASP A 74 23.15 -12.41 -3.85
N GLY A 75 22.09 -12.56 -3.05
CA GLY A 75 21.96 -13.61 -2.05
C GLY A 75 22.82 -13.39 -0.79
N ASP A 76 23.50 -12.25 -0.69
CA ASP A 76 24.38 -11.90 0.43
C ASP A 76 23.65 -11.15 1.55
N THR A 77 24.21 -11.21 2.75
CA THR A 77 23.85 -10.32 3.87
C THR A 77 24.88 -9.22 3.98
N VAL A 78 24.43 -7.97 3.96
CA VAL A 78 25.27 -6.77 3.98
C VAL A 78 24.81 -5.84 5.10
N GLU A 79 25.78 -5.26 5.81
CA GLU A 79 25.55 -4.32 6.91
C GLU A 79 26.05 -2.93 6.50
N ALA A 80 25.18 -1.94 6.53
CA ALA A 80 25.53 -0.54 6.41
C ALA A 80 25.42 0.11 7.79
N ASN A 81 26.53 0.58 8.35
CA ASN A 81 26.55 1.27 9.64
C ASN A 81 26.59 2.80 9.43
N GLY A 82 25.50 3.35 8.89
CA GLY A 82 25.34 4.75 8.52
C GLY A 82 24.31 4.94 7.41
N GLU A 83 24.16 6.19 6.97
CA GLU A 83 23.24 6.63 5.92
C GLU A 83 23.55 6.01 4.56
N VAL A 84 22.54 5.48 3.88
CA VAL A 84 22.65 4.95 2.53
C VAL A 84 21.87 5.85 1.57
N ASP A 85 22.56 6.85 1.04
CA ASP A 85 21.98 7.86 0.14
C ASP A 85 22.37 7.57 -1.33
N PHE A 86 21.39 7.29 -2.19
CA PHE A 86 21.57 7.08 -3.62
C PHE A 86 21.13 8.29 -4.44
N GLY A 87 22.07 8.96 -5.10
CA GLY A 87 21.80 10.15 -5.91
C GLY A 87 21.29 9.83 -7.32
N THR A 88 22.19 9.32 -8.18
CA THR A 88 21.84 8.86 -9.56
C THR A 88 22.18 7.40 -9.79
N GLY A 89 22.71 6.73 -8.76
CA GLY A 89 23.02 5.32 -8.80
C GLY A 89 21.78 4.45 -8.70
N SER A 90 21.98 3.15 -8.53
CA SER A 90 20.88 2.23 -8.27
C SER A 90 21.26 1.19 -7.24
N LEU A 91 20.26 0.68 -6.55
CA LEU A 91 20.39 -0.46 -5.63
C LEU A 91 19.49 -1.59 -6.13
N THR A 92 20.09 -2.77 -6.31
CA THR A 92 19.36 -3.99 -6.65
C THR A 92 19.62 -5.07 -5.60
N LEU A 93 18.55 -5.54 -4.95
CA LEU A 93 18.57 -6.66 -4.02
C LEU A 93 17.96 -7.89 -4.71
N LEU A 94 18.80 -8.86 -5.08
CA LEU A 94 18.31 -10.11 -5.67
C LEU A 94 17.81 -11.09 -4.61
N SER A 95 17.29 -12.23 -5.06
CA SER A 95 16.64 -13.22 -4.18
C SER A 95 17.57 -13.70 -3.07
N GLY A 96 17.06 -13.66 -1.84
CA GLY A 96 17.80 -14.06 -0.64
C GLY A 96 18.76 -13.00 -0.10
N SER A 97 18.90 -11.85 -0.76
CA SER A 97 19.72 -10.74 -0.25
C SER A 97 19.11 -10.13 1.01
N ILE A 98 19.96 -9.68 1.93
CA ILE A 98 19.58 -8.95 3.13
C ILE A 98 20.46 -7.71 3.23
N LEU A 99 19.85 -6.53 3.29
CA LEU A 99 20.53 -5.27 3.61
C LEU A 99 19.99 -4.74 4.94
N ASN A 100 20.88 -4.61 5.93
CA ASN A 100 20.59 -3.99 7.21
C ASN A 100 21.30 -2.63 7.29
N VAL A 101 20.53 -1.56 7.46
CA VAL A 101 21.01 -0.20 7.64
C VAL A 101 20.83 0.18 9.11
N THR A 102 21.95 0.24 9.83
CA THR A 102 22.02 0.47 11.28
C THR A 102 22.96 1.63 11.57
N GLY A 103 23.07 2.07 12.83
CA GLY A 103 24.03 3.11 13.23
C GLY A 103 23.39 4.48 13.43
N ALA A 104 24.16 5.56 13.29
CA ALA A 104 23.66 6.92 13.41
C ALA A 104 23.45 7.55 12.03
N GLY A 105 22.30 8.18 11.80
CA GLY A 105 21.90 8.66 10.46
C GLY A 105 21.57 7.48 9.54
N ASN A 106 21.05 6.41 10.11
CA ASN A 106 20.81 5.09 9.53
C ASN A 106 19.56 5.05 8.62
N ASP A 107 19.41 6.10 7.85
CA ASP A 107 18.34 6.30 6.87
C ASP A 107 18.77 5.66 5.55
N ILE A 108 17.79 5.37 4.70
CA ILE A 108 18.04 4.99 3.31
C ILE A 108 17.24 5.91 2.41
N ASP A 109 17.95 6.56 1.50
CA ASP A 109 17.39 7.53 0.57
C ASP A 109 17.61 7.04 -0.86
N ILE A 110 16.52 6.63 -1.52
CA ILE A 110 16.51 6.37 -2.96
C ILE A 110 15.96 7.61 -3.64
N ASN A 111 16.82 8.59 -3.94
CA ASN A 111 16.39 9.86 -4.53
C ASN A 111 15.78 9.69 -5.94
N SER A 112 15.09 10.71 -6.41
CA SER A 112 14.37 10.77 -7.70
C SER A 112 15.19 10.44 -8.95
N GLY A 113 16.52 10.57 -8.89
CA GLY A 113 17.44 10.20 -9.97
C GLY A 113 17.86 8.72 -9.98
N SER A 114 17.49 7.96 -8.95
CA SER A 114 17.95 6.60 -8.69
C SER A 114 16.93 5.55 -9.08
N THR A 115 17.39 4.30 -9.14
CA THR A 115 16.52 3.12 -9.26
C THR A 115 16.72 2.19 -8.08
N PHE A 116 15.64 1.81 -7.42
CA PHE A 116 15.65 0.72 -6.45
C PHE A 116 14.89 -0.47 -7.02
N SER A 117 15.47 -1.67 -6.87
CA SER A 117 14.74 -2.89 -7.16
C SER A 117 15.05 -3.98 -6.15
N MET A 118 14.02 -4.74 -5.77
CA MET A 118 14.17 -5.91 -4.94
C MET A 118 13.31 -7.08 -5.41
N THR A 119 13.81 -8.30 -5.25
CA THR A 119 13.05 -9.52 -5.51
C THR A 119 13.32 -10.54 -4.41
N ASP A 120 12.29 -10.95 -3.67
CA ASP A 120 12.38 -11.95 -2.60
C ASP A 120 13.58 -11.71 -1.64
N SER A 121 13.79 -10.45 -1.25
CA SER A 121 14.91 -10.00 -0.41
C SER A 121 14.41 -9.26 0.83
N THR A 122 15.31 -8.91 1.74
CA THR A 122 14.98 -8.14 2.95
C THR A 122 15.78 -6.84 2.99
N LEU A 123 15.07 -5.73 3.20
CA LEU A 123 15.65 -4.43 3.55
C LEU A 123 15.18 -4.07 4.95
N THR A 124 16.10 -3.74 5.84
CA THR A 124 15.78 -3.22 7.17
C THR A 124 16.60 -1.97 7.43
N ALA A 125 15.95 -0.90 7.87
CA ALA A 125 16.60 0.30 8.36
C ALA A 125 16.15 0.57 9.79
N ASP A 126 17.06 1.04 10.63
CA ASP A 126 16.74 1.38 12.02
C ASP A 126 15.96 2.72 12.15
N ALA A 127 15.85 3.49 11.06
CA ALA A 127 15.21 4.82 10.97
C ALA A 127 14.50 4.94 9.61
N ILE A 128 14.43 6.14 9.01
CA ILE A 128 13.51 6.40 7.91
C ILE A 128 13.97 5.75 6.60
N ILE A 129 12.99 5.31 5.82
CA ILE A 129 13.20 4.76 4.47
C ILE A 129 12.48 5.67 3.48
N HIS A 130 13.23 6.35 2.62
CA HIS A 130 12.68 7.16 1.55
C HIS A 130 12.86 6.48 0.19
N PHE A 131 11.74 6.27 -0.50
CA PHE A 131 11.72 5.84 -1.89
C PHE A 131 11.21 6.96 -2.78
N GLU A 132 11.96 7.24 -3.83
CA GLU A 132 11.56 8.10 -4.94
C GLU A 132 11.92 7.41 -6.28
N GLY A 133 11.84 8.16 -7.38
CA GLY A 133 12.39 7.77 -8.67
C GLY A 133 11.70 6.55 -9.28
N VAL A 134 12.47 5.50 -9.59
CA VAL A 134 11.94 4.20 -10.03
C VAL A 134 12.15 3.18 -8.93
N SER A 135 11.06 2.68 -8.35
CA SER A 135 11.12 1.70 -7.26
C SER A 135 10.28 0.46 -7.59
N LEU A 136 10.94 -0.70 -7.61
CA LEU A 136 10.37 -1.98 -8.05
C LEU A 136 10.50 -3.04 -6.95
N PHE A 137 9.37 -3.53 -6.43
CA PHE A 137 9.31 -4.52 -5.37
C PHE A 137 8.58 -5.77 -5.86
N ASN A 138 9.20 -6.93 -5.70
CA ASN A 138 8.64 -8.21 -6.12
C ASN A 138 8.91 -9.30 -5.07
N GLY A 139 8.04 -9.40 -4.08
CA GLY A 139 8.22 -10.25 -2.89
C GLY A 139 9.23 -9.67 -1.89
N GLY A 140 9.42 -10.38 -0.78
CA GLY A 140 10.33 -9.98 0.29
C GLY A 140 9.71 -9.03 1.33
N SER A 141 10.56 -8.33 2.08
CA SER A 141 10.16 -7.45 3.18
C SER A 141 10.99 -6.17 3.26
N VAL A 142 10.34 -5.06 3.57
CA VAL A 142 10.94 -3.77 3.88
C VAL A 142 10.51 -3.37 5.29
N THR A 143 11.46 -3.01 6.15
CA THR A 143 11.16 -2.66 7.54
C THR A 143 11.91 -1.41 7.98
N SER A 144 11.18 -0.41 8.46
CA SER A 144 11.72 0.69 9.25
C SER A 144 11.45 0.39 10.73
N ASN A 145 12.50 0.22 11.54
CA ASN A 145 12.36 -0.17 12.95
C ASN A 145 12.11 1.01 13.89
N GLY A 146 12.41 2.24 13.46
CA GLY A 146 12.40 3.40 14.35
C GLY A 146 11.61 4.59 13.85
N ASP A 147 11.18 4.59 12.59
CA ASP A 147 10.54 5.75 11.98
C ASP A 147 9.58 5.33 10.83
N ASP A 148 9.41 6.20 9.86
CA ASP A 148 8.51 6.04 8.72
C ASP A 148 9.08 5.19 7.57
N ILE A 149 8.19 4.80 6.65
CA ILE A 149 8.49 4.47 5.25
C ILE A 149 7.76 5.47 4.36
N ALA A 150 8.51 6.26 3.60
CA ALA A 150 7.96 7.25 2.70
C ALA A 150 8.11 6.85 1.23
N PHE A 151 7.03 7.02 0.49
CA PHE A 151 7.02 6.96 -0.97
C PHE A 151 6.79 8.38 -1.49
N GLN A 152 7.85 9.08 -1.89
CA GLN A 152 7.83 10.53 -2.16
C GLN A 152 8.06 10.91 -3.63
N ASP A 153 7.80 12.19 -3.92
CA ASP A 153 8.24 12.91 -5.11
C ASP A 153 7.78 12.37 -6.46
N ASN A 154 6.47 12.09 -6.59
CA ASN A 154 5.82 11.72 -7.86
C ASN A 154 6.65 10.72 -8.68
N PHE A 155 6.73 9.48 -8.19
CA PHE A 155 7.46 8.40 -8.83
C PHE A 155 7.42 8.43 -10.36
N VAL A 156 8.58 8.22 -10.97
CA VAL A 156 8.64 7.90 -12.39
C VAL A 156 7.88 6.60 -12.64
N ASN A 157 8.09 5.62 -11.74
CA ASN A 157 7.34 4.37 -11.72
C ASN A 157 7.48 3.68 -10.36
N LEU A 158 6.36 3.36 -9.73
CA LEU A 158 6.30 2.51 -8.54
C LEU A 158 5.59 1.19 -8.87
N SER A 159 6.25 0.05 -8.67
CA SER A 159 5.61 -1.26 -8.81
C SER A 159 5.84 -2.07 -7.56
N ILE A 160 4.76 -2.43 -6.86
CA ILE A 160 4.80 -3.27 -5.67
C ILE A 160 4.00 -4.53 -5.94
N VAL A 161 4.65 -5.68 -5.90
CA VAL A 161 4.03 -6.99 -6.06
C VAL A 161 4.43 -7.88 -4.89
N GLY A 162 3.46 -8.32 -4.08
CA GLY A 162 3.70 -9.35 -3.07
C GLY A 162 4.65 -8.97 -1.91
N THR A 163 5.02 -7.70 -1.77
CA THR A 163 6.03 -7.26 -0.78
C THR A 163 5.35 -6.80 0.51
N SER A 164 5.97 -7.13 1.65
CA SER A 164 5.52 -6.68 2.97
C SER A 164 6.31 -5.46 3.44
N PHE A 165 5.61 -4.42 3.89
CA PHE A 165 6.15 -3.20 4.47
C PHE A 165 5.74 -3.14 5.95
N THR A 166 6.70 -2.82 6.81
CA THR A 166 6.46 -2.59 8.24
C THR A 166 7.19 -1.32 8.67
N ALA A 167 6.44 -0.30 9.07
CA ALA A 167 7.00 0.91 9.65
C ALA A 167 6.75 0.93 11.16
N PHE A 168 7.66 1.57 11.89
CA PHE A 168 7.47 1.81 13.32
C PHE A 168 6.44 2.91 13.57
N ASP A 169 6.46 3.94 12.73
CA ASP A 169 5.55 5.08 12.82
C ASP A 169 4.58 5.07 11.64
N ASN A 170 4.88 5.78 10.53
CA ASN A 170 3.95 5.92 9.41
C ASN A 170 4.42 5.22 8.14
N ILE A 171 3.46 4.89 7.28
CA ILE A 171 3.72 4.64 5.86
C ILE A 171 2.96 5.71 5.07
N TYR A 172 3.59 6.41 4.15
CA TYR A 172 2.86 7.43 3.38
C TYR A 172 3.28 7.55 1.93
N PHE A 173 2.33 8.01 1.12
CA PHE A 173 2.47 8.23 -0.31
C PHE A 173 2.29 9.72 -0.62
N ASP A 174 3.36 10.35 -1.05
CA ASP A 174 3.41 11.73 -1.51
C ASP A 174 3.64 11.75 -3.04
N GLY A 175 2.55 11.51 -3.77
CA GLY A 175 2.54 11.25 -5.20
C GLY A 175 2.57 9.76 -5.54
N PHE A 176 1.91 9.39 -6.65
CA PHE A 176 1.81 7.99 -7.07
C PHE A 176 1.66 7.89 -8.58
N ASN A 177 2.49 7.05 -9.18
CA ASN A 177 2.38 6.65 -10.57
C ASN A 177 2.91 5.22 -10.65
N GLY A 178 1.99 4.26 -10.57
CA GLY A 178 2.39 2.91 -10.27
C GLY A 178 1.26 1.89 -10.18
N SER A 179 1.61 0.72 -9.65
CA SER A 179 0.68 -0.35 -9.34
C SER A 179 1.09 -1.06 -8.05
N ILE A 180 0.10 -1.41 -7.22
CA ILE A 180 0.30 -2.15 -5.98
C ILE A 180 -0.63 -3.36 -6.01
N SER A 181 -0.07 -4.57 -5.90
CA SER A 181 -0.86 -5.81 -5.87
C SER A 181 -0.27 -6.85 -4.93
N GLY A 182 -1.12 -7.52 -4.15
CA GLY A 182 -0.70 -8.60 -3.26
C GLY A 182 0.20 -8.13 -2.10
N ALA A 183 0.26 -6.83 -1.85
CA ALA A 183 1.16 -6.23 -0.87
C ALA A 183 0.57 -6.29 0.56
N SER A 184 1.43 -6.06 1.55
CA SER A 184 1.03 -5.94 2.95
C SER A 184 1.66 -4.68 3.52
N PHE A 185 0.87 -3.82 4.17
CA PHE A 185 1.34 -2.63 4.87
C PHE A 185 0.94 -2.73 6.34
N VAL A 186 1.93 -2.70 7.21
CA VAL A 186 1.71 -2.66 8.67
C VAL A 186 2.40 -1.40 9.20
N SER A 187 1.61 -0.50 9.78
CA SER A 187 2.10 0.77 10.31
C SER A 187 1.88 0.81 11.82
N GLY A 188 2.77 1.49 12.54
CA GLY A 188 2.62 1.69 13.98
C GLY A 188 1.72 2.87 14.33
N ASP A 189 1.44 3.76 13.38
CA ASP A 189 0.49 4.87 13.47
C ASP A 189 -0.35 4.90 12.18
N ARG A 190 -0.08 5.78 11.21
CA ARG A 190 -0.98 6.02 10.06
C ARG A 190 -0.54 5.42 8.73
N LEU A 191 -1.48 5.41 7.78
CA LEU A 191 -1.20 5.34 6.36
C LEU A 191 -1.58 6.66 5.66
N GLY A 192 -0.58 7.41 5.24
CA GLY A 192 -0.76 8.71 4.60
C GLY A 192 -1.03 8.65 3.10
N VAL A 193 -2.04 9.39 2.62
CA VAL A 193 -2.28 9.68 1.20
C VAL A 193 -2.31 11.20 0.96
N ARG A 194 -1.33 11.70 0.20
CA ARG A 194 -1.01 13.13 0.21
C ARG A 194 -1.06 13.76 -1.20
N GLN A 195 -1.31 15.07 -1.23
CA GLN A 195 -1.18 15.92 -2.43
C GLN A 195 -2.06 15.54 -3.64
N ASN A 196 -3.34 15.23 -3.43
CA ASN A 196 -4.30 14.85 -4.49
C ASN A 196 -3.89 13.57 -5.25
N VAL A 197 -3.29 12.63 -4.54
CA VAL A 197 -2.86 11.35 -5.10
C VAL A 197 -4.03 10.38 -5.16
N ASN A 198 -4.15 9.61 -6.26
CA ASN A 198 -5.10 8.51 -6.37
C ASN A 198 -4.34 7.19 -6.42
N ILE A 199 -4.48 6.39 -5.38
CA ILE A 199 -3.76 5.12 -5.24
C ILE A 199 -4.76 3.99 -5.37
N THR A 200 -4.44 2.99 -6.18
CA THR A 200 -5.21 1.75 -6.26
C THR A 200 -4.34 0.59 -5.82
N MET A 201 -4.78 -0.13 -4.80
CA MET A 201 -4.15 -1.34 -4.30
C MET A 201 -5.10 -2.53 -4.51
N THR A 202 -4.60 -3.63 -5.06
CA THR A 202 -5.40 -4.83 -5.36
C THR A 202 -4.91 -6.03 -4.58
N ASP A 203 -5.82 -6.77 -3.96
CA ASP A 203 -5.50 -7.96 -3.14
C ASP A 203 -4.50 -7.62 -2.01
N THR A 204 -4.68 -6.48 -1.35
CA THR A 204 -3.73 -5.92 -0.38
C THR A 204 -4.23 -6.07 1.06
N PHE A 205 -3.28 -6.25 1.98
CA PHE A 205 -3.54 -6.20 3.42
C PHE A 205 -2.98 -4.90 4.02
N ILE A 206 -3.78 -4.22 4.85
CA ILE A 206 -3.39 -3.01 5.58
C ILE A 206 -3.84 -3.15 7.04
N GLU A 207 -2.93 -2.98 7.98
CA GLU A 207 -3.21 -2.91 9.43
C GLU A 207 -2.43 -1.75 10.05
N LEU A 208 -3.12 -0.84 10.73
CA LEU A 208 -2.57 0.38 11.30
C LEU A 208 -2.74 0.39 12.82
N GLU A 209 -1.64 0.38 13.57
CA GLU A 209 -1.60 0.28 15.04
C GLU A 209 -2.56 -0.80 15.62
N GLY A 210 -2.65 -1.96 14.96
CA GLY A 210 -3.59 -3.01 15.37
C GLY A 210 -5.07 -2.61 15.30
N GLY A 211 -5.42 -1.68 14.40
CA GLY A 211 -6.76 -1.11 14.21
C GLY A 211 -7.02 0.21 14.94
N GLN A 212 -5.97 0.89 15.43
CA GLN A 212 -6.05 2.19 16.11
C GLN A 212 -5.50 3.35 15.27
N GLY A 213 -4.84 3.06 14.15
CA GLY A 213 -4.31 4.09 13.26
C GLY A 213 -5.23 4.41 12.09
N ASP A 214 -4.97 5.56 11.47
CA ASP A 214 -5.90 6.20 10.54
C ASP A 214 -5.39 6.25 9.10
N ILE A 215 -6.34 6.44 8.17
CA ILE A 215 -6.04 6.88 6.80
C ILE A 215 -6.16 8.41 6.77
N ASP A 216 -5.05 9.13 6.63
CA ASP A 216 -5.02 10.60 6.67
C ASP A 216 -3.92 11.20 5.75
N ASP A 217 -3.54 12.47 5.94
CA ASP A 217 -2.42 13.13 5.24
C ASP A 217 -1.12 13.12 6.05
N VAL A 218 -1.10 12.52 7.25
CA VAL A 218 0.01 12.43 8.23
C VAL A 218 0.54 13.79 8.75
N PHE A 219 0.44 14.85 7.95
CA PHE A 219 1.00 16.18 8.20
C PHE A 219 -0.07 17.31 8.18
N ALA A 220 -1.35 16.94 8.25
CA ALA A 220 -2.50 17.79 8.60
C ALA A 220 -2.83 19.01 7.70
N LEU A 221 -2.45 19.05 6.40
CA LEU A 221 -2.67 20.26 5.58
C LEU A 221 -2.95 20.08 4.06
N ALA A 222 -3.09 18.86 3.54
CA ALA A 222 -3.14 18.57 2.10
C ALA A 222 -3.86 17.27 1.68
N GLY A 223 -4.57 16.57 2.57
CA GLY A 223 -5.27 15.32 2.24
C GLY A 223 -6.41 15.49 1.25
N ALA A 224 -7.10 16.64 1.31
CA ALA A 224 -8.22 16.98 0.42
C ALA A 224 -7.94 16.66 -1.06
N GLY A 225 -8.75 15.76 -1.61
CA GLY A 225 -8.65 15.30 -3.01
C GLY A 225 -7.74 14.10 -3.23
N SER A 226 -7.14 13.55 -2.17
CA SER A 226 -6.41 12.28 -2.20
C SER A 226 -7.36 11.12 -1.97
N GLN A 227 -7.09 9.99 -2.62
CA GLN A 227 -7.96 8.83 -2.58
C GLN A 227 -7.15 7.54 -2.48
N LEU A 228 -7.53 6.68 -1.54
CA LEU A 228 -7.11 5.29 -1.47
C LEU A 228 -8.23 4.39 -2.00
N THR A 229 -7.95 3.62 -3.04
CA THR A 229 -8.84 2.58 -3.57
C THR A 229 -8.31 1.19 -3.23
N LEU A 230 -9.15 0.37 -2.60
CA LEU A 230 -8.88 -1.05 -2.33
C LEU A 230 -9.79 -1.94 -3.16
N ASP A 231 -9.21 -2.74 -4.05
CA ASP A 231 -9.92 -3.67 -4.93
C ASP A 231 -9.50 -5.14 -4.68
N GLY A 232 -10.24 -6.07 -5.26
CA GLY A 232 -9.98 -7.50 -5.17
C GLY A 232 -10.32 -8.08 -3.79
N ALA A 233 -9.50 -9.00 -3.32
CA ALA A 233 -9.60 -9.64 -2.01
C ALA A 233 -8.73 -8.91 -0.98
N SER A 234 -8.99 -7.62 -0.78
CA SER A 234 -8.25 -6.79 0.18
C SER A 234 -8.82 -6.86 1.59
N LEU A 235 -7.98 -6.60 2.59
CA LEU A 235 -8.35 -6.47 4.00
C LEU A 235 -7.72 -5.20 4.58
N LEU A 236 -8.56 -4.34 5.16
CA LEU A 236 -8.19 -3.11 5.84
C LEU A 236 -8.60 -3.20 7.31
N VAL A 237 -7.69 -2.86 8.22
CA VAL A 237 -7.92 -2.79 9.67
C VAL A 237 -7.35 -1.47 10.19
N VAL A 238 -8.24 -0.52 10.44
CA VAL A 238 -7.92 0.89 10.80
C VAL A 238 -8.94 1.39 11.82
N ASP A 239 -8.71 2.58 12.37
CA ASP A 239 -9.73 3.27 13.17
C ASP A 239 -10.65 4.10 12.25
N SER A 240 -10.12 5.15 11.62
CA SER A 240 -10.89 6.12 10.84
C SER A 240 -10.29 6.46 9.46
N VAL A 241 -11.00 7.34 8.73
CA VAL A 241 -10.53 8.02 7.51
C VAL A 241 -10.73 9.52 7.73
N GLU A 242 -9.66 10.31 7.65
CA GLU A 242 -9.63 11.71 8.08
C GLU A 242 -8.89 12.65 7.12
N GLU A 243 -8.91 13.94 7.46
CA GLU A 243 -8.14 15.03 6.88
C GLU A 243 -8.40 15.26 5.37
N GLY A 244 -9.60 14.90 4.92
CA GLY A 244 -10.06 15.05 3.54
C GLY A 244 -9.59 13.91 2.62
N ALA A 245 -9.10 12.80 3.18
CA ALA A 245 -8.81 11.59 2.42
C ALA A 245 -10.11 10.85 2.06
N ASP A 246 -10.17 10.33 0.84
CA ASP A 246 -11.26 9.45 0.40
C ASP A 246 -10.83 7.98 0.43
N LEU A 247 -11.70 7.11 0.92
CA LEU A 247 -11.54 5.66 0.85
C LEU A 247 -12.58 5.07 -0.11
N VAL A 248 -12.12 4.34 -1.13
CA VAL A 248 -12.98 3.61 -2.08
C VAL A 248 -12.76 2.12 -1.93
N LEU A 249 -13.83 1.40 -1.61
CA LEU A 249 -13.82 -0.05 -1.41
C LEU A 249 -14.51 -0.75 -2.59
N LEU A 250 -13.79 -1.63 -3.27
CA LEU A 250 -14.24 -2.38 -4.45
C LEU A 250 -14.08 -3.90 -4.25
N GLY A 251 -14.53 -4.67 -5.25
CA GLY A 251 -14.33 -6.12 -5.30
C GLY A 251 -14.98 -6.87 -4.14
N THR A 252 -14.15 -7.56 -3.37
CA THR A 252 -14.52 -8.34 -2.17
C THR A 252 -13.80 -7.83 -0.92
N THR A 253 -13.41 -6.55 -0.92
CA THR A 253 -12.68 -5.93 0.19
C THR A 253 -13.48 -6.02 1.50
N ILE A 254 -12.77 -6.35 2.58
CA ILE A 254 -13.28 -6.26 3.95
C ILE A 254 -12.55 -5.10 4.63
N ALA A 255 -13.29 -4.08 5.04
CA ALA A 255 -12.76 -2.98 5.86
C ALA A 255 -13.31 -3.11 7.28
N ARG A 256 -12.42 -3.27 8.26
CA ARG A 256 -12.74 -3.27 9.69
C ARG A 256 -12.31 -1.94 10.25
N MET A 257 -13.27 -1.16 10.73
CA MET A 257 -13.08 0.22 11.15
C MET A 257 -13.66 0.45 12.54
N GLY A 258 -13.03 1.32 13.33
CA GLY A 258 -13.32 1.39 14.76
C GLY A 258 -12.76 0.19 15.53
N ALA A 259 -11.67 -0.41 15.04
CA ALA A 259 -11.11 -1.67 15.53
C ALA A 259 -10.08 -1.49 16.66
N GLY A 260 -10.20 -0.46 17.50
CA GLY A 260 -9.31 -0.23 18.64
C GLY A 260 -9.72 -0.98 19.92
N GLY A 261 -8.93 -1.97 20.34
CA GLY A 261 -9.08 -2.66 21.62
C GLY A 261 -8.65 -1.82 22.83
N GLU A 262 -9.54 -1.70 23.83
CA GLU A 262 -9.35 -1.34 25.25
C GLU A 262 -8.41 -0.19 25.68
N ARG A 263 -7.72 0.54 24.79
CA ARG A 263 -6.99 1.77 25.15
C ARG A 263 -7.97 2.94 25.14
N ILE A 264 -8.75 2.98 26.21
CA ILE A 264 -9.70 4.04 26.60
C ILE A 264 -9.05 5.41 26.47
N VAL A 265 -9.19 6.08 25.32
CA VAL A 265 -9.03 7.53 25.18
C VAL A 265 -9.97 8.01 24.05
N PHE A 266 -11.27 8.04 24.37
CA PHE A 266 -12.37 8.52 23.52
C PHE A 266 -12.77 7.56 22.37
N PRO A 267 -14.07 7.41 22.06
CA PRO A 267 -14.45 6.80 20.79
C PRO A 267 -13.95 7.73 19.68
N ASP A 268 -13.40 7.21 18.60
CA ASP A 268 -13.06 8.07 17.46
C ASP A 268 -14.26 8.28 16.53
N GLU A 269 -14.14 9.24 15.64
CA GLU A 269 -15.05 9.47 14.51
C GLU A 269 -14.67 8.50 13.38
N LEU A 270 -15.63 7.74 12.82
CA LEU A 270 -15.31 6.83 11.70
C LEU A 270 -14.85 7.61 10.47
N VAL A 271 -15.51 8.74 10.24
CA VAL A 271 -15.20 9.74 9.22
C VAL A 271 -15.53 11.10 9.84
N PRO A 272 -14.56 12.01 10.06
CA PRO A 272 -14.84 13.31 10.61
C PRO A 272 -15.61 14.20 9.63
N ASN A 273 -16.17 15.30 10.12
CA ASN A 273 -16.78 16.31 9.25
C ASN A 273 -15.71 17.24 8.64
N ASP A 274 -14.83 16.65 7.82
CA ASP A 274 -13.64 17.28 7.21
C ASP A 274 -13.51 17.01 5.70
N ASP A 275 -14.65 16.71 5.05
CA ASP A 275 -14.79 16.36 3.64
C ASP A 275 -14.30 14.94 3.24
N SER A 276 -13.83 14.13 4.20
CA SER A 276 -13.50 12.72 3.97
C SER A 276 -14.74 11.88 3.65
N THR A 277 -14.58 10.83 2.84
CA THR A 277 -15.67 9.89 2.55
C THR A 277 -15.22 8.43 2.48
N ILE A 278 -16.18 7.52 2.72
CA ILE A 278 -16.01 6.09 2.43
C ILE A 278 -17.03 5.70 1.36
N THR A 279 -16.53 5.32 0.18
CA THR A 279 -17.36 4.86 -0.93
C THR A 279 -17.34 3.33 -1.03
N VAL A 280 -18.51 2.69 -0.89
CA VAL A 280 -18.69 1.27 -1.17
C VAL A 280 -19.10 1.11 -2.63
N GLY A 281 -18.20 0.65 -3.49
CA GLY A 281 -18.42 0.57 -4.94
C GLY A 281 -18.67 -0.83 -5.49
N SER A 282 -18.89 -1.84 -4.65
CA SER A 282 -19.13 -3.22 -5.08
C SER A 282 -20.02 -3.99 -4.10
N TYR A 283 -20.87 -4.89 -4.61
CA TYR A 283 -21.75 -5.72 -3.78
C TYR A 283 -21.01 -6.76 -2.93
N GLY A 284 -19.75 -7.06 -3.24
CA GLY A 284 -18.91 -7.99 -2.49
C GLY A 284 -18.20 -7.37 -1.30
N VAL A 285 -18.20 -6.04 -1.17
CA VAL A 285 -17.53 -5.30 -0.10
C VAL A 285 -18.29 -5.47 1.22
N ARG A 286 -17.53 -5.52 2.31
CA ARG A 286 -18.07 -5.49 3.68
C ARG A 286 -17.35 -4.41 4.49
N LEU A 287 -18.10 -3.44 4.99
CA LEU A 287 -17.64 -2.46 5.97
C LEU A 287 -18.12 -2.92 7.36
N GLU A 288 -17.17 -3.31 8.21
CA GLU A 288 -17.38 -3.79 9.57
C GLU A 288 -17.01 -2.65 10.54
N VAL A 289 -18.02 -1.91 11.03
CA VAL A 289 -17.85 -0.93 12.12
C VAL A 289 -17.87 -1.71 13.43
N VAL A 290 -16.73 -1.80 14.11
CA VAL A 290 -16.53 -2.79 15.18
C VAL A 290 -16.96 -2.29 16.57
N THR A 291 -17.01 -0.97 16.76
CA THR A 291 -17.36 -0.32 18.03
C THR A 291 -18.35 0.83 17.81
N ASN A 292 -18.81 1.44 18.90
CA ASN A 292 -19.63 2.63 18.81
C ASN A 292 -18.74 3.86 18.60
N ILE A 293 -19.07 4.70 17.62
CA ILE A 293 -18.31 5.91 17.27
C ILE A 293 -18.95 7.19 17.81
N LEU A 294 -18.22 8.32 17.78
CA LEU A 294 -18.70 9.59 18.35
C LEU A 294 -19.72 10.33 17.49
N ASN A 295 -19.60 10.23 16.17
CA ASN A 295 -20.33 11.05 15.23
C ASN A 295 -21.19 10.21 14.27
N ASP A 296 -22.22 10.85 13.72
CA ASP A 296 -23.08 10.20 12.73
C ASP A 296 -22.34 10.10 11.40
N ALA A 297 -21.86 8.90 11.06
CA ALA A 297 -21.16 8.65 9.81
C ALA A 297 -22.09 8.49 8.59
N THR A 298 -23.41 8.47 8.76
CA THR A 298 -24.36 8.24 7.65
C THR A 298 -24.26 9.23 6.48
N PRO A 299 -23.86 10.50 6.64
CA PRO A 299 -23.68 11.42 5.52
C PRO A 299 -22.43 11.10 4.66
N PHE A 300 -21.43 10.43 5.24
CA PHE A 300 -20.11 10.24 4.62
C PHE A 300 -19.90 8.84 4.02
N LEU A 301 -20.84 7.91 4.28
CA LEU A 301 -20.87 6.61 3.64
C LEU A 301 -21.61 6.68 2.30
N ILE A 302 -20.88 6.56 1.20
CA ILE A 302 -21.39 6.73 -0.15
C ILE A 302 -21.61 5.37 -0.82
N ASN A 303 -22.80 5.19 -1.41
CA ASN A 303 -23.05 4.09 -2.33
C ASN A 303 -22.45 4.43 -3.70
N GLY A 304 -21.40 3.73 -4.10
CA GLY A 304 -20.69 3.98 -5.36
C GLY A 304 -21.51 3.73 -6.64
N PHE A 305 -22.65 3.04 -6.58
CA PHE A 305 -23.53 2.87 -7.74
C PHE A 305 -24.52 4.02 -7.94
N THR A 306 -25.03 4.59 -6.85
CA THR A 306 -26.05 5.66 -6.91
C THR A 306 -25.44 7.05 -6.71
N GLY A 307 -24.27 7.13 -6.08
CA GLY A 307 -23.65 8.39 -5.63
C GLY A 307 -24.36 9.04 -4.45
N LEU A 308 -25.31 8.35 -3.82
CA LEU A 308 -26.05 8.85 -2.65
C LEU A 308 -25.42 8.35 -1.35
N SER A 309 -25.53 9.15 -0.30
CA SER A 309 -25.11 8.78 1.05
C SER A 309 -26.05 7.73 1.67
N TYR A 310 -25.61 7.07 2.75
CA TYR A 310 -26.51 6.24 3.57
C TYR A 310 -27.66 7.08 4.13
N LEU A 311 -27.40 8.32 4.55
CA LEU A 311 -28.43 9.23 5.06
C LEU A 311 -29.56 9.48 4.04
N ASP A 312 -29.20 9.62 2.76
CA ASP A 312 -30.15 9.93 1.69
C ASP A 312 -30.90 8.69 1.16
N ASP A 313 -30.26 7.52 1.15
CA ASP A 313 -30.86 6.26 0.69
C ASP A 313 -30.41 5.05 1.53
N PRO A 314 -30.94 4.90 2.76
CA PRO A 314 -30.63 3.75 3.61
C PRO A 314 -31.20 2.43 3.05
N SER A 315 -32.12 2.50 2.08
CA SER A 315 -32.75 1.31 1.50
C SER A 315 -31.85 0.53 0.53
N ALA A 316 -30.78 1.16 0.04
CA ALA A 316 -29.77 0.53 -0.78
C ALA A 316 -28.76 -0.34 0.02
N TRP A 317 -28.84 -0.31 1.34
CA TRP A 317 -27.95 -1.00 2.27
C TRP A 317 -28.65 -2.20 2.92
N ASN A 318 -27.86 -3.17 3.38
CA ASN A 318 -28.35 -4.39 4.04
C ASN A 318 -28.97 -4.15 5.43
N VAL A 319 -28.75 -2.96 5.98
CA VAL A 319 -29.34 -2.43 7.22
C VAL A 319 -29.97 -1.09 6.87
N SER A 320 -31.20 -0.84 7.31
CA SER A 320 -31.94 0.38 6.95
C SER A 320 -32.19 1.33 8.12
N ASP A 321 -31.86 0.92 9.34
CA ASP A 321 -32.13 1.62 10.60
C ASP A 321 -30.85 1.86 11.42
N TRP A 322 -29.68 1.72 10.79
CA TRP A 322 -28.43 2.12 11.41
C TRP A 322 -28.43 3.63 11.71
N ASN A 323 -28.04 3.97 12.93
CA ASN A 323 -28.05 5.33 13.48
C ASN A 323 -26.77 6.12 13.17
N GLY A 324 -25.86 5.54 12.37
CA GLY A 324 -24.57 6.14 12.06
C GLY A 324 -23.49 5.95 13.11
N THR A 325 -23.82 5.42 14.30
CA THR A 325 -22.87 5.36 15.42
C THR A 325 -22.68 3.96 16.00
N ASP A 326 -23.64 3.06 15.89
CA ASP A 326 -23.57 1.73 16.50
C ASP A 326 -22.67 0.77 15.69
N ALA A 327 -22.05 -0.19 16.37
CA ALA A 327 -21.34 -1.28 15.68
C ALA A 327 -22.27 -2.05 14.72
N VAL A 328 -21.83 -2.24 13.48
CA VAL A 328 -22.63 -2.82 12.40
C VAL A 328 -21.76 -3.44 11.31
N THR A 329 -22.32 -4.35 10.51
CA THR A 329 -21.72 -4.71 9.22
C THR A 329 -22.61 -4.22 8.09
N LEU A 330 -22.05 -3.36 7.24
CA LEU A 330 -22.72 -2.75 6.10
C LEU A 330 -22.22 -3.36 4.79
N TRP A 331 -23.15 -3.59 3.87
CA TRP A 331 -22.89 -3.90 2.46
C TRP A 331 -24.10 -3.50 1.61
N LEU A 332 -23.85 -3.29 0.32
CA LEU A 332 -24.90 -2.88 -0.61
C LEU A 332 -25.81 -4.06 -0.98
N VAL A 333 -27.11 -3.80 -1.07
CA VAL A 333 -28.09 -4.77 -1.54
C VAL A 333 -28.18 -4.70 -3.07
N PRO A 334 -27.96 -5.81 -3.79
CA PRO A 334 -28.18 -5.83 -5.23
C PRO A 334 -29.62 -5.49 -5.56
N GLU A 335 -29.85 -4.61 -6.53
CA GLU A 335 -31.22 -4.39 -7.02
C GLU A 335 -31.81 -5.73 -7.51
N PRO A 336 -33.08 -6.02 -7.19
CA PRO A 336 -33.73 -7.20 -7.72
C PRO A 336 -33.71 -7.13 -9.23
N THR A 337 -33.04 -8.08 -9.88
CA THR A 337 -32.94 -8.09 -11.34
C THR A 337 -34.32 -8.02 -11.98
N ALA A 338 -34.42 -7.43 -13.18
CA ALA A 338 -35.68 -7.39 -13.93
C ALA A 338 -36.34 -8.78 -14.09
N ALA A 339 -35.54 -9.85 -14.12
CA ALA A 339 -36.02 -11.23 -14.13
C ALA A 339 -36.68 -11.64 -12.81
N THR A 340 -36.12 -11.26 -11.67
CA THR A 340 -36.72 -11.47 -10.33
C THR A 340 -38.05 -10.73 -10.20
N VAL A 341 -38.11 -9.48 -10.68
CA VAL A 341 -39.34 -8.67 -10.68
C VAL A 341 -40.40 -9.28 -11.62
N ALA A 342 -39.99 -9.74 -12.81
CA ALA A 342 -40.89 -10.40 -13.75
C ALA A 342 -41.46 -11.71 -13.20
N LEU A 343 -40.65 -12.52 -12.50
CA LEU A 343 -41.11 -13.77 -11.87
C LEU A 343 -42.15 -13.49 -10.77
N LEU A 344 -41.90 -12.49 -9.92
CA LEU A 344 -42.85 -12.05 -8.88
C LEU A 344 -44.15 -11.53 -9.50
N GLY A 345 -44.06 -10.78 -10.60
CA GLY A 345 -45.22 -10.32 -11.37
C GLY A 345 -46.06 -11.47 -11.94
N ILE A 346 -45.42 -12.49 -12.52
CA ILE A 346 -46.12 -13.68 -13.05
C ILE A 346 -46.79 -14.48 -11.93
N ALA A 347 -46.12 -14.64 -10.77
CA ALA A 347 -46.69 -15.34 -9.63
C ALA A 347 -47.92 -14.61 -9.04
N ALA A 348 -47.88 -13.27 -8.96
CA ALA A 348 -49.02 -12.46 -8.53
C ALA A 348 -50.22 -12.55 -9.50
N VAL A 349 -49.97 -12.56 -10.82
CA VAL A 349 -51.03 -12.71 -11.82
C VAL A 349 -51.62 -14.13 -11.83
N ALA A 350 -50.80 -15.16 -11.62
CA ALA A 350 -51.25 -16.55 -11.57
C ALA A 350 -52.09 -16.85 -10.32
N THR A 351 -51.77 -16.24 -9.17
CA THR A 351 -52.50 -16.42 -7.91
C THR A 351 -53.77 -15.57 -7.83
N GLY A 352 -53.76 -14.35 -8.38
CA GLY A 352 -54.96 -13.48 -8.43
C GLY A 352 -56.09 -14.00 -9.31
N ARG A 353 -55.82 -14.91 -10.25
CA ARG A 353 -56.84 -15.49 -11.15
C ARG A 353 -57.71 -16.59 -10.54
N ARG A 354 -57.44 -17.05 -9.31
CA ARG A 354 -58.16 -18.18 -8.69
C ARG A 354 -59.34 -17.84 -7.78
N HIS A 355 -59.71 -16.56 -7.63
CA HIS A 355 -60.78 -16.14 -6.68
C HIS A 355 -62.06 -15.57 -7.30
N ARG A 356 -62.39 -15.94 -8.54
CA ARG A 356 -63.74 -15.73 -9.10
C ARG A 356 -64.33 -17.06 -9.55
N GLY A 357 -64.92 -17.78 -8.61
CA GLY A 357 -65.69 -19.00 -8.80
C GLY A 357 -66.70 -19.13 -7.68
#